data_AF-A0A7L9GJA6-F1
#
_entry.id   AF-A0A7L9GJA6-F1
#
_cell.length_a   1.000
_cell.length_b   1.000
_cell.length_c   1.000
_cell.angle_alpha   90.00
_cell.angle_beta   90.00
_cell.angle_gamma   90.00
#
_symmetry.space_group_name_H-M   'P 1'
#
loop_
_entity.id
_entity.type
_entity.pdbx_description
1 polymer ?
#
loop_
_entity_poly.entity_id
_entity_poly.type
_entity_poly.pdbx_seq_one_letter_code
_entity_poly.pdbx_strand_id
1 'polypeptide(L)'
;MSRKLRSAVVAALLLGGSAAAMAANDGQVRVDQLLGSDPEYRETWQDTLEGEERLPDWVVNLTGSAQEQMSAVTEDGDKYLVGPLCEKQDNCTYKRLIVAFSWDKDDAYGMLVEVPEGLPSDKSPTRHAQYRWLGKPDDGMKAMLQEQLKRDPNWY
;
A
#
# COMPACT_ATOMS: atom_id res chain seq x y z
N MET A 1 44.70 -39.77 49.64
CA MET A 1 43.53 -40.44 49.02
C MET A 1 42.29 -39.91 49.71
N SER A 2 41.25 -39.33 49.13
CA SER A 2 40.99 -38.70 47.83
C SER A 2 39.82 -37.73 48.09
N ARG A 3 39.96 -36.47 47.68
CA ARG A 3 38.88 -35.47 47.80
C ARG A 3 37.78 -35.77 46.77
N LYS A 4 36.53 -35.64 47.22
CA LYS A 4 35.31 -35.76 46.43
C LYS A 4 35.33 -34.80 45.23
N LEU A 5 34.96 -35.28 44.06
CA LEU A 5 34.53 -34.46 42.93
C LEU A 5 33.15 -34.95 42.48
N ARG A 6 32.12 -34.24 42.90
CA ARG A 6 30.82 -34.20 42.23
C ARG A 6 30.78 -32.83 41.57
N SER A 7 30.93 -32.78 40.25
CA SER A 7 30.68 -31.55 39.49
C SER A 7 29.54 -31.80 38.53
N ALA A 8 28.49 -31.01 38.72
CA ALA A 8 27.23 -31.07 38.01
C ALA A 8 27.39 -30.65 36.54
N VAL A 9 26.67 -31.34 35.66
CA VAL A 9 26.49 -30.94 34.26
C VAL A 9 25.42 -29.85 34.22
N VAL A 10 25.80 -28.65 33.76
CA VAL A 10 24.85 -27.57 33.46
C VAL A 10 24.47 -27.69 31.99
N ALA A 11 23.23 -28.10 31.72
CA ALA A 11 22.65 -28.03 30.38
C ALA A 11 22.15 -26.59 30.15
N ALA A 12 22.89 -25.80 29.38
CA ALA A 12 22.42 -24.50 28.92
C ALA A 12 21.40 -24.72 27.79
N LEU A 13 20.12 -24.58 28.11
CA LEU A 13 19.04 -24.47 27.14
C LEU A 13 19.16 -23.10 26.47
N LEU A 14 19.77 -23.06 25.28
CA LEU A 14 19.68 -21.91 24.38
C LEU A 14 18.23 -21.82 23.92
N LEU A 15 17.49 -20.88 24.50
CA LEU A 15 16.20 -20.44 23.97
C LEU A 15 16.48 -19.83 22.60
N GLY A 16 16.26 -20.63 21.55
CA GLY A 16 16.24 -20.17 20.17
C GLY A 16 15.10 -19.17 20.02
N GLY A 17 15.44 -17.88 20.11
CA GLY A 17 14.57 -16.80 19.70
C GLY A 17 14.31 -16.97 18.21
N SER A 18 13.16 -17.55 17.88
CA SER A 18 12.65 -17.55 16.51
C SER A 18 12.21 -16.11 16.25
N ALA A 19 13.13 -15.29 15.73
CA ALA A 19 12.71 -14.11 14.99
C ALA A 19 11.80 -14.66 13.88
N ALA A 20 10.51 -14.34 13.94
CA ALA A 20 9.62 -14.58 12.83
C ALA A 20 10.21 -13.77 11.67
N ALA A 21 10.90 -14.46 10.77
CA ALA A 21 11.18 -13.91 9.47
C ALA A 21 9.80 -13.69 8.84
N MET A 22 9.33 -12.44 8.82
CA MET A 22 8.21 -12.09 7.98
C MET A 22 8.66 -12.42 6.57
N ALA A 23 8.08 -13.48 6.00
CA ALA A 23 8.28 -13.77 4.60
C ALA A 23 7.81 -12.52 3.84
N ALA A 24 8.75 -11.84 3.17
CA ALA A 24 8.39 -10.85 2.17
C ALA A 24 7.44 -11.57 1.22
N ASN A 25 6.17 -11.14 1.20
CA ASN A 25 5.21 -11.67 0.26
C ASN A 25 5.57 -11.12 -1.13
N ASP A 26 6.64 -11.65 -1.71
CA ASP A 26 7.07 -11.38 -3.10
C ASP A 26 6.10 -12.05 -4.12
N GLY A 27 4.94 -12.51 -3.65
CA GLY A 27 3.86 -13.03 -4.46
C GLY A 27 2.80 -11.95 -4.69
N GLN A 28 3.00 -11.15 -5.74
CA GLN A 28 1.93 -10.56 -6.55
C GLN A 28 0.68 -10.12 -5.76
N VAL A 29 0.83 -9.11 -4.89
CA VAL A 29 -0.29 -8.49 -4.17
C VAL A 29 -0.96 -7.44 -5.04
N ARG A 30 -2.29 -7.39 -4.95
CA ARG A 30 -3.13 -6.37 -5.59
C ARG A 30 -3.85 -5.55 -4.52
N VAL A 31 -4.17 -4.30 -4.85
CA VAL A 31 -4.79 -3.37 -3.89
C VAL A 31 -6.12 -3.92 -3.36
N ASP A 32 -6.90 -4.59 -4.21
CA ASP A 32 -8.21 -5.16 -3.88
C ASP A 32 -8.16 -6.39 -2.94
N GLN A 33 -6.97 -6.89 -2.64
CA GLN A 33 -6.75 -8.03 -1.75
C GLN A 33 -6.12 -7.62 -0.42
N LEU A 34 -5.53 -6.42 -0.33
CA LEU A 34 -4.73 -5.99 0.82
C LEU A 34 -5.49 -6.06 2.13
N LEU A 35 -6.66 -5.41 2.23
CA LEU A 35 -7.41 -5.29 3.49
C LEU A 35 -7.97 -6.64 3.98
N GLY A 36 -8.09 -7.62 3.09
CA GLY A 36 -8.48 -8.99 3.41
C GLY A 36 -7.30 -9.91 3.74
N SER A 37 -6.07 -9.50 3.41
CA SER A 37 -4.86 -10.31 3.59
C SER A 37 -4.29 -10.24 5.01
N ASP A 38 -4.40 -9.08 5.66
CA ASP A 38 -3.89 -8.83 7.01
C ASP A 38 -4.74 -7.75 7.70
N PRO A 39 -5.19 -7.96 8.97
CA PRO A 39 -5.88 -6.94 9.74
C PRO A 39 -5.14 -5.60 9.88
N GLU A 40 -3.80 -5.62 9.94
CA GLU A 40 -2.99 -4.42 10.11
C GLU A 40 -3.17 -3.46 8.92
N TYR A 41 -3.20 -3.98 7.67
CA TYR A 41 -3.51 -3.14 6.49
C TYR A 41 -4.88 -2.44 6.59
N ARG A 42 -5.86 -3.11 7.18
CA ARG A 42 -7.21 -2.56 7.35
C ARG A 42 -7.26 -1.49 8.44
N GLU A 43 -6.52 -1.67 9.53
CA GLU A 43 -6.40 -0.68 10.60
C GLU A 43 -5.70 0.57 10.07
N THR A 44 -4.54 0.43 9.45
CA THR A 44 -3.78 1.54 8.85
C THR A 44 -4.57 2.28 7.77
N TRP A 45 -5.33 1.56 6.93
CA TRP A 45 -6.20 2.22 5.95
C TRP A 45 -7.32 3.00 6.61
N GLN A 46 -7.94 2.49 7.67
CA GLN A 46 -8.97 3.23 8.41
C GLN A 46 -8.40 4.51 9.02
N ASP A 47 -7.23 4.44 9.63
CA ASP A 47 -6.51 5.58 10.19
C ASP A 47 -6.18 6.63 9.11
N THR A 48 -5.76 6.17 7.94
CA THR A 48 -5.49 7.02 6.75
C THR A 48 -6.71 7.84 6.31
N LEU A 49 -7.91 7.30 6.52
CA LEU A 49 -9.18 7.93 6.13
C LEU A 49 -9.80 8.76 7.26
N GLU A 50 -9.20 8.82 8.45
CA GLU A 50 -9.74 9.60 9.55
C GLU A 50 -9.89 11.10 9.19
N GLY A 51 -11.10 11.61 9.36
CA GLY A 51 -11.44 12.99 9.03
C GLY A 51 -11.72 13.24 7.55
N GLU A 52 -11.58 12.24 6.69
CA GLU A 52 -11.99 12.35 5.29
C GLU A 52 -13.50 12.16 5.15
N GLU A 53 -14.17 13.12 4.51
CA GLU A 53 -15.62 13.06 4.30
C GLU A 53 -15.99 12.66 2.87
N ARG A 54 -17.16 12.01 2.73
CA ARG A 54 -17.80 11.72 1.43
C ARG A 54 -16.89 10.95 0.47
N LEU A 55 -16.09 10.02 0.99
CA LEU A 55 -15.33 9.10 0.16
C LEU A 55 -16.25 8.04 -0.44
N PRO A 56 -16.06 7.64 -1.70
CA PRO A 56 -16.78 6.52 -2.29
C PRO A 56 -16.49 5.21 -1.57
N ASP A 57 -17.49 4.31 -1.49
CA ASP A 57 -17.34 3.01 -0.80
C ASP A 57 -16.18 2.16 -1.34
N TRP A 58 -15.89 2.23 -2.64
CA TRP A 58 -14.79 1.47 -3.25
C TRP A 58 -13.41 1.98 -2.84
N VAL A 59 -13.30 3.25 -2.45
CA VAL A 59 -12.07 3.84 -1.87
C VAL A 59 -11.96 3.42 -0.41
N VAL A 60 -13.06 3.51 0.35
CA VAL A 60 -13.08 3.16 1.78
C VAL A 60 -12.69 1.69 2.00
N ASN A 61 -13.19 0.79 1.15
CA ASN A 61 -13.00 -0.64 1.33
C ASN A 61 -11.94 -1.26 0.40
N LEU A 62 -11.30 -0.45 -0.45
CA LEU A 62 -10.40 -0.90 -1.53
C LEU A 62 -11.03 -1.97 -2.45
N THR A 63 -12.35 -1.97 -2.63
CA THR A 63 -13.11 -3.02 -3.37
C THR A 63 -13.24 -2.78 -4.87
N GLY A 64 -12.40 -1.91 -5.43
CA GLY A 64 -12.34 -1.64 -6.86
C GLY A 64 -11.75 -2.80 -7.68
N SER A 65 -11.34 -2.51 -8.91
CA SER A 65 -10.62 -3.43 -9.80
C SER A 65 -9.13 -3.09 -9.83
N ALA A 66 -8.29 -3.94 -9.21
CA ALA A 66 -6.84 -3.81 -9.27
C ALA A 66 -6.30 -4.75 -10.36
N GLN A 67 -6.09 -4.21 -11.57
CA GLN A 67 -5.61 -4.99 -12.72
C GLN A 67 -4.09 -5.24 -12.67
N GLU A 68 -3.37 -4.37 -11.97
CA GLU A 68 -1.94 -4.40 -11.85
C GLU A 68 -1.51 -4.93 -10.50
N GLN A 69 -0.33 -5.53 -10.48
CA GLN A 69 0.34 -5.93 -9.23
C GLN A 69 0.95 -4.69 -8.57
N MET A 70 0.97 -4.68 -7.25
CA MET A 70 1.68 -3.67 -6.50
C MET A 70 3.20 -3.86 -6.66
N SER A 71 3.92 -2.74 -6.66
CA SER A 71 5.36 -2.67 -6.82
C SER A 71 6.01 -2.16 -5.53
N ALA A 72 7.20 -2.68 -5.23
CA ALA A 72 8.05 -2.09 -4.20
C ALA A 72 8.65 -0.78 -4.72
N VAL A 73 8.49 0.30 -3.96
CA VAL A 73 9.05 1.63 -4.25
C VAL A 73 9.75 2.14 -3.00
N THR A 74 10.83 2.90 -3.16
CA THR A 74 11.53 3.55 -2.05
C THR A 74 11.36 5.05 -2.15
N GLU A 75 10.95 5.69 -1.07
CA GLU A 75 10.82 7.13 -0.91
C GLU A 75 11.50 7.52 0.41
N ASP A 76 12.43 8.49 0.36
CA ASP A 76 13.21 8.97 1.52
C ASP A 76 13.89 7.89 2.40
N GLY A 77 14.16 6.72 1.82
CA GLY A 77 14.83 5.59 2.49
C GLY A 77 13.86 4.54 3.03
N ASP A 78 12.57 4.86 3.07
CA ASP A 78 11.50 3.96 3.49
C ASP A 78 10.93 3.19 2.29
N LYS A 79 10.44 1.97 2.56
CA LYS A 79 9.92 1.08 1.52
C LYS A 79 8.40 1.05 1.56
N TYR A 80 7.80 1.15 0.38
CA TYR A 80 6.37 1.12 0.18
C TYR A 80 5.96 0.02 -0.80
N LEU A 81 4.80 -0.58 -0.56
CA LEU A 81 4.04 -1.33 -1.54
C LEU A 81 3.08 -0.36 -2.23
N VAL A 82 3.22 -0.16 -3.54
CA VAL A 82 2.44 0.87 -4.26
C VAL A 82 1.74 0.27 -5.48
N GLY A 83 0.46 0.58 -5.68
CA GLY A 83 -0.26 0.13 -6.87
C GLY A 83 -1.58 0.83 -7.12
N PRO A 84 -2.17 0.65 -8.31
CA PRO A 84 -3.43 1.27 -8.70
C PRO A 84 -4.64 0.41 -8.35
N LEU A 85 -5.77 1.08 -8.10
CA LEU A 85 -7.10 0.52 -7.96
C LEU A 85 -8.09 1.36 -8.75
N CYS A 86 -8.81 0.76 -9.70
CA CYS A 86 -9.85 1.46 -10.44
C CYS A 86 -11.21 1.29 -9.76
N GLU A 87 -12.14 2.23 -9.93
CA GLU A 87 -13.52 2.01 -9.43
C GLU A 87 -14.14 0.74 -10.04
N LYS A 88 -13.94 0.54 -11.35
CA LYS A 88 -14.34 -0.65 -12.12
C LYS A 88 -13.31 -0.95 -13.19
N GLN A 89 -13.34 -2.16 -13.74
CA GLN A 89 -12.35 -2.62 -14.71
C GLN A 89 -12.26 -1.74 -15.97
N ASP A 90 -13.40 -1.25 -16.45
CA ASP A 90 -13.55 -0.41 -17.63
C ASP A 90 -13.55 1.10 -17.32
N ASN A 91 -13.42 1.50 -16.05
CA ASN A 91 -13.51 2.90 -15.60
C ASN A 91 -12.17 3.49 -15.14
N CYS A 92 -11.05 2.78 -15.33
CA CYS A 92 -9.74 3.21 -14.84
C CYS A 92 -9.34 4.61 -15.31
N THR A 93 -9.64 4.98 -16.55
CA THR A 93 -9.31 6.31 -17.09
C THR A 93 -9.97 7.44 -16.30
N TYR A 94 -11.20 7.22 -15.81
CA TYR A 94 -11.96 8.28 -15.16
C TYR A 94 -11.86 8.26 -13.65
N LYS A 95 -11.87 7.09 -13.02
CA LYS A 95 -11.78 6.98 -11.56
C LYS A 95 -10.82 5.90 -11.14
N ARG A 96 -9.73 6.33 -10.52
CA ARG A 96 -8.70 5.46 -9.97
C ARG A 96 -8.11 6.03 -8.70
N LEU A 97 -7.55 5.14 -7.90
CA LEU A 97 -6.83 5.43 -6.68
C LEU A 97 -5.43 4.84 -6.82
N ILE A 98 -4.40 5.63 -6.55
CA ILE A 98 -3.04 5.10 -6.34
C ILE A 98 -2.86 4.96 -4.83
N VAL A 99 -2.53 3.76 -4.37
CA VAL A 99 -2.39 3.43 -2.95
C VAL A 99 -0.95 3.06 -2.65
N ALA A 100 -0.41 3.57 -1.55
CA ALA A 100 0.88 3.20 -0.99
C ALA A 100 0.69 2.75 0.46
N PHE A 101 1.29 1.62 0.84
CA PHE A 101 1.44 1.19 2.23
C PHE A 101 2.93 1.06 2.55
N SER A 102 3.36 1.53 3.71
CA SER A 102 4.70 1.25 4.21
C SER A 102 4.87 -0.27 4.43
N TRP A 103 6.11 -0.77 4.36
CA TRP A 103 6.38 -2.20 4.54
C TRP A 103 6.14 -2.69 5.97
N ASP A 104 6.33 -1.82 6.97
CA ASP A 104 5.95 -2.06 8.36
C ASP A 104 4.45 -1.92 8.59
N LYS A 105 3.70 -1.42 7.59
CA LYS A 105 2.26 -1.17 7.60
C LYS A 105 1.82 -0.09 8.59
N ASP A 106 2.73 0.70 9.15
CA ASP A 106 2.38 1.77 10.07
C ASP A 106 1.77 2.99 9.35
N ASP A 107 2.08 3.17 8.06
CA ASP A 107 1.63 4.30 7.25
C ASP A 107 0.96 3.85 5.94
N ALA A 108 -0.07 4.58 5.53
CA ALA A 108 -0.62 4.46 4.20
C ALA A 108 -1.04 5.80 3.61
N TYR A 109 -1.03 5.87 2.28
CA TYR A 109 -1.34 7.07 1.52
C TYR A 109 -2.16 6.72 0.29
N GLY A 110 -3.00 7.68 -0.12
CA GLY A 110 -3.83 7.55 -1.31
C GLY A 110 -3.81 8.81 -2.16
N MET A 111 -3.84 8.63 -3.48
CA MET A 111 -4.17 9.68 -4.43
C MET A 111 -5.37 9.25 -5.25
N LEU A 112 -6.55 9.76 -4.89
CA LEU A 112 -7.78 9.58 -5.67
C LEU A 112 -7.74 10.54 -6.86
N VAL A 113 -7.89 9.98 -8.05
CA VAL A 113 -7.86 10.69 -9.34
C VAL A 113 -9.23 10.56 -9.99
N GLU A 114 -9.85 11.70 -10.25
CA GLU A 114 -11.16 11.78 -10.88
C GLU A 114 -11.11 12.66 -12.13
N VAL A 115 -11.44 12.08 -13.28
CA VAL A 115 -11.62 12.77 -14.56
C VAL A 115 -13.11 12.73 -14.90
N PRO A 116 -13.70 13.84 -15.38
CA PRO A 116 -15.10 13.85 -15.79
C PRO A 116 -15.39 12.75 -16.83
N GLU A 117 -16.39 11.92 -16.53
CA GLU A 117 -16.90 10.93 -17.49
C GLU A 117 -17.48 11.65 -18.73
N GLY A 118 -17.36 11.01 -19.90
CA GLY A 118 -17.84 11.59 -21.16
C GLY A 118 -16.94 12.67 -21.76
N LEU A 119 -15.70 12.80 -21.26
CA LEU A 119 -14.68 13.61 -21.91
C LEU A 119 -14.48 13.14 -23.36
N PRO A 120 -14.52 14.04 -24.36
CA PRO A 120 -14.23 13.66 -25.74
C PRO A 120 -12.85 13.02 -25.88
N SER A 121 -12.73 11.99 -26.73
CA SER A 121 -11.48 11.21 -26.91
C SER A 121 -10.27 12.01 -27.38
N ASP A 122 -10.47 13.21 -27.93
CA ASP A 122 -9.41 14.14 -28.35
C ASP A 122 -8.90 15.05 -27.20
N LYS A 123 -9.48 14.95 -26.00
CA LYS A 123 -9.07 15.72 -24.83
C LYS A 123 -8.21 14.87 -23.91
N SER A 124 -7.15 15.51 -23.41
CA SER A 124 -6.22 14.84 -22.50
C SER A 124 -6.82 14.78 -21.09
N PRO A 125 -6.85 13.59 -20.46
CA PRO A 125 -7.40 13.41 -19.11
C PRO A 125 -6.67 14.28 -18.06
N THR A 126 -5.35 14.45 -18.21
CA THR A 126 -4.53 15.19 -17.21
C THR A 126 -4.98 16.63 -17.00
N ARG A 127 -5.49 17.30 -18.05
CA ARG A 127 -5.97 18.70 -17.96
C ARG A 127 -7.30 18.85 -17.21
N HIS A 128 -8.02 17.76 -16.99
CA HIS A 128 -9.35 17.75 -16.37
C HIS A 128 -9.40 16.92 -15.09
N ALA A 129 -8.28 16.33 -14.70
CA ALA A 129 -8.18 15.51 -13.50
C ALA A 129 -8.25 16.36 -12.23
N GLN A 130 -9.02 15.87 -11.27
CA GLN A 130 -8.99 16.31 -9.88
C GLN A 130 -8.22 15.28 -9.05
N TYR A 131 -7.43 15.78 -8.11
CA TYR A 131 -6.62 14.95 -7.21
C TYR A 131 -7.05 15.21 -5.77
N ARG A 132 -7.35 14.14 -5.05
CA ARG A 132 -7.56 14.17 -3.60
C ARG A 132 -6.52 13.29 -2.92
N TRP A 133 -5.86 13.84 -1.93
CA TRP A 133 -4.80 13.19 -1.17
C TRP A 133 -5.36 12.62 0.14
N LEU A 134 -5.03 11.37 0.45
CA LEU A 134 -5.45 10.65 1.65
C LEU A 134 -4.20 10.30 2.48
N GLY A 135 -4.29 10.36 3.82
CA GLY A 135 -3.15 10.14 4.71
C GLY A 135 -2.22 11.36 4.88
N LYS A 136 -2.63 12.54 4.40
CA LYS A 136 -1.86 13.80 4.49
C LYS A 136 -0.39 13.65 4.02
N PRO A 137 -0.15 13.13 2.80
CA PRO A 137 1.19 12.91 2.29
C PRO A 137 1.96 14.24 2.21
N ASP A 138 3.28 14.18 2.44
CA ASP A 138 4.19 15.27 2.14
C ASP A 138 4.45 15.39 0.63
N ASP A 139 5.32 16.30 0.24
CA ASP A 139 5.56 16.57 -1.18
C ASP A 139 6.35 15.46 -1.88
N GLY A 140 7.20 14.72 -1.16
CA GLY A 140 7.92 13.56 -1.70
C GLY A 140 6.95 12.41 -2.00
N MET A 141 6.13 12.06 -1.01
CA MET A 141 5.08 11.04 -1.16
C MET A 141 4.07 11.40 -2.27
N LYS A 142 3.64 12.67 -2.38
CA LYS A 142 2.80 13.13 -3.50
C LYS A 142 3.49 12.93 -4.84
N ALA A 143 4.78 13.27 -4.94
CA ALA A 143 5.55 13.10 -6.16
C ALA A 143 5.65 11.61 -6.53
N MET A 144 5.96 10.72 -5.58
CA MET A 144 5.99 9.28 -5.82
C MET A 144 4.64 8.76 -6.34
N LEU A 145 3.52 9.14 -5.72
CA LEU A 145 2.18 8.72 -6.15
C LEU A 145 1.85 9.22 -7.57
N GLN A 146 2.25 10.45 -7.91
CA GLN A 146 2.12 10.98 -9.27
C GLN A 146 3.00 10.23 -10.28
N GLU A 147 4.22 9.85 -9.91
CA GLU A 147 5.08 9.05 -10.78
C GLU A 147 4.49 7.67 -11.05
N GLN A 148 3.82 7.05 -10.06
CA GLN A 148 3.08 5.81 -10.33
C GLN A 148 1.93 6.02 -11.31
N LEU A 149 1.18 7.12 -11.17
CA LEU A 149 0.09 7.44 -12.09
C LEU A 149 0.58 7.61 -13.54
N LYS A 150 1.72 8.27 -13.74
CA LYS A 150 2.33 8.49 -15.07
C LYS A 150 2.80 7.21 -15.77
N ARG A 151 2.84 6.07 -15.07
CA ARG A 151 3.17 4.77 -15.67
C ARG A 151 2.04 4.23 -16.56
N ASP A 152 0.80 4.69 -16.38
CA ASP A 152 -0.29 4.32 -17.28
C ASP A 152 -0.08 5.00 -18.65
N PRO A 153 0.10 4.25 -19.75
CA PRO A 153 0.28 4.83 -21.07
C PRO A 153 -0.92 5.65 -21.57
N ASN A 154 -2.09 5.51 -20.95
CA ASN A 154 -3.28 6.29 -21.26
C ASN A 154 -3.37 7.60 -20.46
N TRP A 155 -2.37 7.92 -19.64
CA TRP A 155 -2.30 9.14 -18.84
C TRP A 155 -1.44 10.21 -19.54
N TYR A 156 -2.09 11.11 -20.29
CA TYR A 156 -1.43 12.13 -21.13
C TYR A 156 -2.08 13.52 -21.07
#